data_AF-A0A357F301-F1
#
_entry.id   AF-A0A357F301-F1
#
_cell.length_a   1.000
_cell.length_b   1.000
_cell.length_c   1.000
_cell.angle_alpha   90.00
_cell.angle_beta   90.00
_cell.angle_gamma   90.00
#
_symmetry.space_group_name_H-M   'P 1'
#
loop_
_entity.id
_entity.type
_entity.pdbx_description
1 polymer ?
#
loop_
_entity_poly.entity_id
_entity_poly.type
_entity_poly.pdbx_seq_one_letter_code
_entity_poly.pdbx_strand_id
1 'polypeptide(L)'
;MPQISFPDTAESLTVSTAFCSTRLSCTISHDFISDELQSYGTESPPKTFLQVDMSIEKHIDGMIKAAIDRGEFKNLEGEGKPIDLEAYFATPEDVRMGYSVLKSNDLVPEEIDRLKEIAELRTTLKTCSEEERPKILKLLRDKELALSLILDRNKRRK
;
A
#
# COMPACT_ATOMS: atom_id res chain seq x y z
N MET A 1 -32.23 -4.55 -5.28
CA MET A 1 -32.33 -4.05 -6.67
C MET A 1 -33.13 -2.76 -6.62
N PRO A 2 -32.51 -1.64 -6.99
CA PRO A 2 -32.76 -1.06 -8.31
C PRO A 2 -31.41 -0.71 -8.98
N GLN A 3 -31.06 -1.31 -10.12
CA GLN A 3 -31.43 -0.91 -11.49
C GLN A 3 -31.18 0.59 -11.75
N ILE A 4 -29.96 0.92 -12.16
CA ILE A 4 -29.61 2.20 -12.77
C ILE A 4 -29.87 2.04 -14.27
N SER A 5 -30.97 2.61 -14.73
CA SER A 5 -31.28 2.83 -16.14
C SER A 5 -30.56 4.09 -16.63
N PHE A 6 -29.80 3.96 -17.71
CA PHE A 6 -29.30 5.12 -18.46
C PHE A 6 -30.40 5.64 -19.40
N PRO A 7 -30.69 6.96 -19.43
CA PRO A 7 -31.34 7.57 -20.56
C PRO A 7 -30.29 8.14 -21.54
N ASP A 8 -30.32 7.62 -22.76
CA ASP A 8 -29.95 8.35 -23.98
C ASP A 8 -30.77 9.65 -24.06
N THR A 9 -30.13 10.76 -24.39
CA THR A 9 -30.64 11.75 -25.36
C THR A 9 -29.60 12.84 -25.60
N ALA A 10 -29.29 13.02 -26.87
CA ALA A 10 -28.53 14.15 -27.39
C ALA A 10 -29.37 15.43 -27.28
N GLU A 11 -28.81 16.49 -26.72
CA GLU A 11 -29.22 17.85 -27.03
C GLU A 11 -27.99 18.73 -27.29
N SER A 12 -28.00 19.27 -28.50
CA SER A 12 -27.04 20.17 -29.12
C SER A 12 -26.89 21.48 -28.35
N LEU A 13 -25.66 21.97 -28.16
CA LEU A 13 -25.40 23.40 -28.21
C LEU A 13 -24.02 23.67 -28.84
N THR A 14 -24.10 24.26 -30.02
CA THR A 14 -23.05 24.91 -30.78
C THR A 14 -22.37 26.00 -29.95
N VAL A 15 -21.04 25.99 -29.84
CA VAL A 15 -20.27 27.18 -29.45
C VAL A 15 -19.19 27.45 -30.49
N SER A 16 -19.60 28.34 -31.41
CA SER A 16 -18.81 29.37 -32.09
C SER A 16 -17.28 29.20 -32.13
N THR A 17 -16.80 28.79 -33.30
CA THR A 17 -15.42 28.98 -33.75
C THR A 17 -15.17 30.46 -34.05
N ALA A 18 -14.56 31.18 -33.09
CA ALA A 18 -13.93 32.47 -33.39
C ALA A 18 -12.47 32.22 -33.81
N PHE A 19 -12.28 32.10 -35.12
CA PHE A 19 -11.01 32.11 -35.82
C PHE A 19 -10.37 33.50 -35.65
N CYS A 20 -9.50 33.69 -34.66
CA CYS A 20 -8.65 34.88 -34.58
C CYS A 20 -7.31 34.59 -35.26
N SER A 21 -7.25 35.02 -36.52
CA SER A 21 -6.05 35.12 -37.33
C SER A 21 -5.11 36.17 -36.73
N THR A 22 -4.06 35.76 -36.02
CA THR A 22 -2.81 36.53 -36.04
C THR A 22 -1.60 35.65 -35.78
N ARG A 23 -0.74 35.62 -36.79
CA ARG A 23 0.58 35.00 -36.82
C ARG A 23 1.52 35.81 -35.94
N LEU A 24 1.86 35.30 -34.75
CA LEU A 24 3.13 35.64 -34.12
C LEU A 24 3.89 34.36 -33.82
N SER A 25 5.04 34.26 -34.47
CA SER A 25 6.08 33.27 -34.29
C SER A 25 6.57 33.29 -32.84
N CYS A 26 6.15 32.33 -32.03
CA CYS A 26 6.85 32.05 -30.78
C CYS A 26 8.04 31.15 -31.11
N THR A 27 9.21 31.77 -31.18
CA THR A 27 10.48 31.08 -31.01
C THR A 27 10.43 30.34 -29.68
N ILE A 28 10.62 29.03 -29.70
CA ILE A 28 10.80 28.23 -28.48
C ILE A 28 12.13 28.67 -27.89
N SER A 29 12.07 29.67 -27.02
CA SER A 29 13.17 29.98 -26.12
C SER A 29 13.31 28.78 -25.18
N HIS A 30 14.52 28.24 -25.12
CA HIS A 30 14.96 27.13 -24.27
C HIS A 30 14.91 27.46 -22.76
N ASP A 31 14.28 28.57 -22.38
CA ASP A 31 14.25 29.08 -21.01
C ASP A 31 13.00 28.66 -20.23
N PHE A 32 12.10 27.87 -20.83
CA PHE A 32 10.86 27.41 -20.17
C PHE A 32 11.07 26.24 -19.18
N ILE A 33 12.28 25.69 -19.06
CA ILE A 33 12.56 24.53 -18.17
C ILE A 33 13.24 24.94 -16.85
N SER A 34 13.49 26.24 -16.60
CA SER A 34 14.25 26.66 -15.40
C SER A 34 13.46 27.44 -14.35
N ASP A 35 12.21 27.83 -14.59
CA ASP A 35 11.40 28.53 -13.57
C ASP A 35 10.42 27.63 -12.81
N GLU A 36 10.27 26.35 -13.18
CA GLU A 36 9.30 25.43 -12.57
C GLU A 36 9.94 24.42 -11.62
N LEU A 37 11.02 24.81 -10.93
CA LEU A 37 11.60 24.03 -9.82
C LEU A 37 11.82 24.84 -8.54
N GLN A 38 11.33 26.09 -8.49
CA GLN A 38 11.39 26.93 -7.28
C GLN A 38 10.08 26.96 -6.47
N SER A 39 9.14 26.04 -6.71
CA SER A 39 7.84 26.00 -6.00
C SER A 39 7.64 24.75 -5.13
N TYR A 40 8.43 23.70 -5.29
CA TYR A 40 8.31 22.48 -4.49
C TYR A 40 9.35 22.45 -3.37
N GLY A 41 9.18 23.35 -2.39
CA GLY A 41 10.02 23.36 -1.20
C GLY A 41 9.61 24.45 -0.21
N THR A 42 8.94 24.04 0.88
CA THR A 42 8.56 24.81 2.08
C THR A 42 7.20 25.51 2.14
N GLU A 43 6.28 25.28 1.22
CA GLU A 43 4.87 25.60 1.52
C GLU A 43 4.29 24.50 2.40
N SER A 44 4.44 24.68 3.70
CA SER A 44 3.66 23.94 4.69
C SER A 44 2.19 24.04 4.28
N PRO A 45 1.42 22.93 4.30
CA PRO A 45 0.01 22.98 3.94
C PRO A 45 -0.67 24.08 4.77
N PRO A 46 -1.64 24.83 4.20
CA PRO A 46 -2.38 25.83 4.97
C PRO A 46 -2.89 25.14 6.24
N LYS A 47 -2.60 25.74 7.40
CA LYS A 47 -2.87 25.22 8.76
C LYS A 47 -4.37 25.08 9.08
N THR A 48 -5.19 24.78 8.10
CA THR A 48 -6.65 24.81 8.18
C THR A 48 -7.30 23.45 7.96
N PHE A 49 -6.54 22.37 7.73
CA PHE A 49 -7.17 21.04 7.65
C PHE A 49 -7.45 20.38 9.00
N LEU A 50 -6.79 20.79 10.09
CA LEU A 50 -7.19 20.38 11.43
C LEU A 50 -6.98 21.55 12.37
N GLN A 51 -8.06 22.22 12.78
CA GLN A 51 -8.02 23.03 13.99
C GLN A 51 -8.01 22.07 15.18
N VAL A 52 -6.86 21.41 15.37
CA VAL A 52 -6.55 20.76 16.63
C VAL A 52 -6.23 21.90 17.59
N ASP A 53 -6.94 22.01 18.71
CA ASP A 53 -6.66 23.05 19.69
C ASP A 53 -5.17 23.04 20.08
N MET A 54 -4.55 24.22 20.19
CA MET A 54 -3.13 24.45 20.57
C MET A 54 -2.67 23.63 21.80
N SER A 55 -3.62 23.14 22.60
CA SER A 55 -3.40 22.26 23.75
C SER A 55 -2.95 20.85 23.38
N ILE A 56 -3.47 20.25 22.30
CA ILE A 56 -3.11 18.90 21.87
C ILE A 56 -1.72 18.92 21.22
N GLU A 57 -1.41 19.91 20.39
CA GLU A 57 -0.07 20.09 19.81
C GLU A 57 0.99 20.16 20.92
N LYS A 58 0.77 21.01 21.93
CA LYS A 58 1.69 21.14 23.08
C LYS A 58 1.80 19.85 23.88
N HIS A 59 0.72 19.09 24.01
CA HIS A 59 0.74 17.81 24.71
C HIS A 59 1.56 16.76 23.94
N ILE A 60 1.34 16.64 22.63
CA ILE A 60 2.08 15.74 21.74
C ILE A 60 3.57 16.12 21.75
N ASP A 61 3.90 17.40 21.60
CA ASP A 61 5.29 17.89 21.65
C ASP A 61 5.96 17.58 23.00
N GLY A 62 5.22 17.75 24.10
CA GLY A 62 5.68 17.40 25.43
C GLY A 62 5.96 15.91 25.57
N MET A 63 5.08 15.06 25.04
CA MET A 63 5.27 13.61 25.03
C MET A 63 6.49 13.19 24.19
N ILE A 64 6.64 13.77 23.00
CA ILE A 64 7.78 13.49 22.10
C ILE A 64 9.09 13.91 22.78
N LYS A 65 9.17 15.13 23.34
CA LYS A 65 10.36 15.61 24.06
C LYS A 65 10.71 14.71 25.24
N ALA A 66 9.71 14.35 26.04
CA ALA A 66 9.93 13.46 27.19
C ALA A 66 10.41 12.07 26.75
N ALA A 67 9.94 11.54 25.62
CA ALA A 67 10.42 10.27 25.05
C ALA A 67 11.86 10.37 24.51
N ILE A 68 12.23 11.51 23.91
CA ILE A 68 13.61 11.81 23.49
C ILE A 68 14.55 11.89 24.70
N ASP A 69 14.14 12.58 25.77
CA ASP A 69 14.93 12.70 27.01
C ASP A 69 15.13 11.36 27.71
N ARG A 70 14.11 10.48 27.65
CA ARG A 70 14.20 9.08 28.12
C ARG A 70 15.08 8.20 27.23
N GLY A 71 15.46 8.67 26.04
CA GLY A 71 16.26 7.92 25.10
C GLY A 71 15.51 6.76 24.43
N GLU A 72 14.17 6.77 24.43
CA GLU A 72 13.35 5.71 23.81
C GLU A 72 13.57 5.58 22.30
N PHE A 73 14.07 6.64 21.65
CA PHE A 73 14.42 6.66 20.24
C PHE A 73 15.86 6.20 19.95
N LYS A 74 16.68 5.96 20.98
CA LYS A 74 18.05 5.46 20.82
C LYS A 74 18.03 3.93 20.82
N ASN A 75 18.76 3.32 19.90
CA ASN A 75 18.82 1.89 19.64
C ASN A 75 17.55 1.27 19.01
N LEU A 76 16.90 2.01 18.11
CA LEU A 76 15.84 1.45 17.27
C LEU A 76 16.45 0.55 16.17
N GLU A 77 15.70 -0.47 15.76
CA GLU A 77 16.10 -1.34 14.66
C GLU A 77 16.25 -0.51 13.37
N GLY A 78 17.49 -0.40 12.88
CA GLY A 78 17.80 0.40 11.69
C GLY A 78 18.17 1.87 11.95
N GLU A 79 18.44 2.27 13.20
CA GLU A 79 18.89 3.64 13.50
C GLU A 79 20.12 4.04 12.66
N GLY A 80 20.03 5.17 11.96
CA GLY A 80 21.10 5.73 11.13
C GLY A 80 21.40 4.96 9.84
N LYS A 81 20.65 3.88 9.53
CA LYS A 81 20.80 3.13 8.27
C LYS A 81 19.73 3.57 7.27
N PRO A 82 20.05 3.64 5.97
CA PRO A 82 19.04 3.78 4.93
C PRO A 82 18.00 2.67 5.05
N ILE A 83 16.72 3.01 4.92
CA ILE A 83 15.65 2.03 4.92
C ILE A 83 15.81 1.14 3.68
N ASP A 84 15.87 -0.16 3.89
CA ASP A 84 15.86 -1.14 2.80
C ASP A 84 14.44 -1.25 2.22
N LEU A 85 14.30 -0.83 0.97
CA LEU A 85 13.05 -0.85 0.21
C LEU A 85 13.07 -1.91 -0.90
N GLU A 86 14.10 -2.75 -1.00
CA GLU A 86 14.22 -3.74 -2.07
C GLU A 86 13.01 -4.69 -2.09
N ALA A 87 12.60 -5.19 -0.91
CA ALA A 87 11.41 -6.04 -0.76
C ALA A 87 10.10 -5.32 -1.16
N TYR A 88 10.01 -4.00 -0.94
CA TYR A 88 8.84 -3.21 -1.29
C TYR A 88 8.68 -3.09 -2.81
N PHE A 89 9.79 -2.81 -3.52
CA PHE A 89 9.78 -2.67 -4.98
C PHE A 89 9.77 -4.01 -5.72
N ALA A 90 10.32 -5.07 -5.14
CA ALA A 90 10.19 -6.43 -5.66
C ALA A 90 8.73 -6.93 -5.64
N THR A 91 7.90 -6.34 -4.77
CA THR A 91 6.48 -6.68 -4.67
C THR A 91 5.67 -6.00 -5.80
N PRO A 92 4.86 -6.76 -6.55
CA PRO A 92 3.94 -6.22 -7.55
C PRO A 92 3.02 -5.12 -7.00
N GLU A 93 2.70 -4.12 -7.82
CA GLU A 93 1.98 -2.90 -7.40
C GLU A 93 0.58 -3.19 -6.81
N ASP A 94 -0.12 -4.17 -7.37
CA ASP A 94 -1.47 -4.60 -6.97
C ASP A 94 -1.55 -5.10 -5.52
N VAL A 95 -0.50 -5.74 -5.02
CA VAL A 95 -0.45 -6.33 -3.66
C VAL A 95 0.46 -5.57 -2.70
N ARG A 96 1.25 -4.62 -3.21
CA ARG A 96 2.29 -3.91 -2.44
C ARG A 96 1.77 -3.24 -1.19
N MET A 97 0.65 -2.52 -1.30
CA MET A 97 0.04 -1.82 -0.16
C MET A 97 -0.39 -2.80 0.92
N GLY A 98 -1.09 -3.87 0.54
CA GLY A 98 -1.58 -4.88 1.49
C GLY A 98 -0.45 -5.55 2.26
N TYR A 99 0.60 -5.99 1.55
CA TYR A 99 1.73 -6.66 2.20
C TYR A 99 2.58 -5.73 3.05
N SER A 100 2.70 -4.45 2.68
CA SER A 100 3.41 -3.46 3.50
C SER A 100 2.71 -3.20 4.82
N VAL A 101 1.38 -3.05 4.80
CA VAL A 101 0.58 -2.88 6.03
C VAL A 101 0.71 -4.10 6.93
N LEU A 102 0.62 -5.32 6.37
CA LEU A 102 0.77 -6.54 7.15
C LEU A 102 2.16 -6.63 7.78
N LYS A 103 3.22 -6.38 7.00
CA LYS A 103 4.62 -6.41 7.48
C LYS A 103 4.87 -5.41 8.61
N SER A 104 4.32 -4.20 8.53
CA SER A 104 4.48 -3.19 9.58
C SER A 104 3.76 -3.52 10.90
N ASN A 105 2.82 -4.48 10.88
CA ASN A 105 2.08 -4.91 12.08
C ASN A 105 2.50 -6.31 12.56
N ASP A 106 3.61 -6.85 12.04
CA ASP A 106 4.06 -8.23 12.28
C ASP A 106 2.98 -9.29 11.93
N LEU A 107 2.08 -8.94 11.01
CA LEU A 107 1.03 -9.83 10.51
C LEU A 107 1.45 -10.48 9.19
N VAL A 108 0.93 -11.67 8.97
CA VAL A 108 1.28 -12.52 7.84
C VAL A 108 0.02 -12.77 6.99
N PRO A 109 0.13 -12.74 5.65
CA PRO A 109 -0.99 -13.06 4.78
C PRO A 109 -1.39 -14.54 4.89
N GLU A 110 -2.68 -14.82 4.63
CA GLU A 110 -3.26 -16.16 4.82
C GLU A 110 -2.50 -17.25 4.06
N GLU A 111 -1.97 -16.96 2.87
CA GLU A 111 -1.22 -17.93 2.07
C GLU A 111 0.00 -18.49 2.82
N ILE A 112 0.72 -17.63 3.55
CA ILE A 112 1.92 -18.03 4.28
C ILE A 112 1.54 -18.82 5.53
N ASP A 113 0.45 -18.45 6.22
CA ASP A 113 -0.01 -19.20 7.38
C ASP A 113 -0.44 -20.62 7.01
N ARG A 114 -1.12 -20.80 5.88
CA ARG A 114 -1.43 -22.15 5.35
C ARG A 114 -0.18 -22.95 5.01
N LEU A 115 0.85 -22.30 4.46
CA LEU A 115 2.14 -22.96 4.19
C LEU A 115 2.82 -23.44 5.47
N LYS A 116 2.78 -22.64 6.55
CA LYS A 116 3.30 -23.05 7.87
C LYS A 116 2.52 -24.25 8.42
N GLU A 117 1.18 -24.19 8.39
CA GLU A 117 0.32 -25.32 8.81
C GLU A 117 0.66 -26.61 8.04
N ILE A 118 0.84 -26.52 6.71
CA ILE A 118 1.22 -27.67 5.88
C ILE A 118 2.61 -28.21 6.28
N ALA A 119 3.57 -27.33 6.54
CA ALA A 119 4.91 -27.73 6.97
C ALA A 119 4.87 -28.46 8.32
N GLU A 120 4.11 -27.95 9.29
CA GLU A 120 3.90 -28.56 10.60
C GLU A 120 3.19 -29.92 10.50
N LEU A 121 2.17 -30.03 9.65
CA LEU A 121 1.50 -31.31 9.39
C LEU A 121 2.46 -32.33 8.76
N ARG A 122 3.34 -31.90 7.86
CA ARG A 122 4.36 -32.77 7.25
C ARG A 122 5.42 -33.22 8.26
N THR A 123 5.83 -32.37 9.19
CA THR A 123 6.76 -32.78 10.27
C THR A 123 6.08 -33.74 11.21
N THR A 124 4.84 -33.47 11.60
CA THR A 124 4.03 -34.34 12.47
C THR A 124 3.84 -35.71 11.85
N LEU A 125 3.58 -35.79 10.54
CA LEU A 125 3.44 -37.05 9.81
C LEU A 125 4.72 -37.91 9.85
N LYS A 126 5.91 -37.29 9.88
CA LYS A 126 7.18 -38.03 9.99
C LYS A 126 7.38 -38.68 11.36
N THR A 127 6.78 -38.11 12.40
CA THR A 127 6.98 -38.54 13.80
C THR A 127 5.80 -39.34 14.37
N CYS A 128 4.65 -39.35 13.70
CA CYS A 128 3.43 -39.98 14.20
C CYS A 128 3.37 -41.50 14.03
N SER A 129 2.53 -42.12 14.86
CA SER A 129 2.16 -43.54 14.81
C SER A 129 1.20 -43.85 13.65
N GLU A 130 1.19 -45.10 13.18
CA GLU A 130 0.40 -45.57 12.03
C GLU A 130 -1.12 -45.41 12.20
N GLU A 131 -1.64 -45.38 13.43
CA GLU A 131 -3.08 -45.21 13.70
C GLU A 131 -3.59 -43.79 13.41
N GLU A 132 -2.76 -42.76 13.60
CA GLU A 132 -3.12 -41.35 13.40
C GLU A 132 -2.75 -40.84 12.01
N ARG A 133 -1.80 -41.53 11.36
CA ARG A 133 -1.32 -41.26 10.01
C ARG A 133 -2.45 -41.00 8.98
N PRO A 134 -3.53 -41.81 8.88
CA PRO A 134 -4.58 -41.56 7.89
C PRO A 134 -5.38 -40.28 8.16
N LYS A 135 -5.52 -39.86 9.43
CA LYS A 135 -6.22 -38.62 9.79
C LYS A 135 -5.39 -37.40 9.40
N ILE A 136 -4.11 -37.41 9.75
CA ILE A 136 -3.17 -36.33 9.41
C ILE A 136 -3.03 -36.19 7.89
N LEU A 137 -3.01 -37.30 7.16
CA LEU A 137 -2.97 -37.30 5.69
C LEU A 137 -4.21 -36.69 5.03
N LYS A 138 -5.39 -36.83 5.64
CA LYS A 138 -6.61 -36.18 5.14
C LYS A 138 -6.53 -34.68 5.37
N LEU A 139 -6.20 -34.26 6.59
CA LEU A 139 -6.03 -32.85 6.95
C LEU A 139 -4.98 -32.15 6.07
N LEU A 140 -3.85 -32.81 5.83
CA LEU A 140 -2.80 -32.30 4.94
C LEU A 140 -3.36 -32.01 3.54
N ARG A 141 -4.08 -32.97 2.95
CA ARG A 141 -4.67 -32.83 1.61
C ARG A 141 -5.70 -31.71 1.55
N ASP A 142 -6.54 -31.58 2.57
CA ASP A 142 -7.54 -30.52 2.64
C ASP A 142 -6.88 -29.13 2.68
N LYS A 143 -5.80 -28.99 3.46
CA LYS A 143 -5.02 -27.74 3.56
C LYS A 143 -4.26 -27.42 2.28
N GLU A 144 -3.66 -28.42 1.63
CA GLU A 144 -3.00 -28.27 0.33
C GLU A 144 -3.99 -27.83 -0.76
N LEU A 145 -5.20 -28.41 -0.77
CA LEU A 145 -6.27 -28.01 -1.68
C LEU A 145 -6.71 -26.57 -1.40
N ALA A 146 -6.96 -26.20 -0.15
CA ALA A 146 -7.34 -24.83 0.21
C ALA A 146 -6.28 -23.80 -0.26
N LEU A 147 -4.99 -24.09 -0.06
CA LEU A 147 -3.91 -23.24 -0.52
C LEU A 147 -3.90 -23.10 -2.05
N SER A 148 -4.09 -24.20 -2.79
CA SER A 148 -4.15 -24.17 -4.26
C SER A 148 -5.25 -23.26 -4.79
N LEU A 149 -6.44 -23.30 -4.17
CA LEU A 149 -7.58 -22.46 -4.56
C LEU A 149 -7.31 -20.97 -4.35
N ILE A 150 -6.64 -20.60 -3.25
CA ILE A 150 -6.27 -19.21 -2.97
C ILE A 150 -5.26 -18.71 -4.01
N LEU A 151 -4.22 -19.51 -4.29
CA LEU A 151 -3.19 -19.14 -5.27
C LEU A 151 -3.77 -19.00 -6.68
N ASP A 152 -4.67 -19.88 -7.09
CA ASP A 152 -5.33 -19.81 -8.38
C ASP A 152 -6.24 -18.59 -8.50
N ARG A 153 -6.96 -18.23 -7.42
CA ARG A 153 -7.72 -16.98 -7.36
C ARG A 153 -6.82 -15.76 -7.55
N ASN A 154 -5.65 -15.75 -6.93
CA ASN A 154 -4.71 -14.64 -7.03
C ASN A 154 -4.09 -14.56 -8.43
N LYS A 155 -3.80 -15.71 -9.08
CA LYS A 155 -3.33 -15.75 -10.48
C LYS A 155 -4.36 -15.18 -11.45
N ARG A 156 -5.66 -15.46 -11.25
CA ARG A 156 -6.73 -14.95 -12.12
C ARG A 156 -6.99 -13.45 -11.98
N ARG A 157 -6.51 -12.84 -10.90
CA ARG A 157 -6.64 -11.39 -10.64
C ARG A 157 -5.52 -10.57 -11.28
N LYS A 158 -4.44 -11.23 -11.72
CA LYS A 158 -3.33 -10.64 -12.48
C LYS A 158 -3.60 -10.77 -13.98
#